data_AF-A0A962I0A7-F1
#
_entry.id   AF-A0A962I0A7-F1
#
_cell.length_a   1.000
_cell.length_b   1.000
_cell.length_c   1.000
_cell.angle_alpha   90.00
_cell.angle_beta   90.00
_cell.angle_gamma   90.00
#
_symmetry.space_group_name_H-M   'P 1'
#
loop_
_entity.id
_entity.type
_entity.pdbx_description
1 polymer ?
#
loop_
_entity_poly.entity_id
_entity_poly.type
_entity_poly.pdbx_seq_one_letter_code
_entity_poly.pdbx_strand_id
1 'polypeptide(L)'
;MSRMWQLFCTDEDPADTGSGSAWSGQGRVRMPLEHWQAIVDRVTATQADDGQWLEQVSVLDGRQLDLAACHRLLRLLDVWAVHIESGPPLMDLAPTDEIPEPMPPGEHARMLRDVARLLRRTLAAEQRFDSWVD
;
A
#
# COMPACT_ATOMS: atom_id res chain seq x y z
N MET A 1 0.79 14.87 18.31
CA MET A 1 -0.30 14.00 17.83
C MET A 1 0.37 12.73 17.34
N SER A 2 -0.16 11.55 17.67
CA SER A 2 0.39 10.31 17.12
C SER A 2 0.22 10.29 15.59
N ARG A 3 1.24 9.88 14.85
CA ARG A 3 1.19 9.71 13.39
C ARG A 3 0.21 8.59 13.04
N MET A 4 -0.68 8.84 12.07
CA MET A 4 -1.63 7.85 11.57
C MET A 4 -0.99 6.93 10.53
N TRP A 5 -1.44 5.68 10.48
CA TRP A 5 -0.90 4.64 9.62
C TRP A 5 -1.98 4.02 8.75
N GLN A 6 -1.66 3.80 7.48
CA GLN A 6 -2.41 2.86 6.65
C GLN A 6 -1.86 1.45 6.90
N LEU A 7 -2.74 0.53 7.26
CA LEU A 7 -2.43 -0.88 7.45
C LEU A 7 -3.07 -1.71 6.35
N PHE A 8 -2.33 -2.73 5.90
CA PHE A 8 -2.83 -3.83 5.08
C PHE A 8 -2.39 -5.12 5.74
N CYS A 9 -3.32 -6.03 6.01
CA CYS A 9 -3.06 -7.22 6.79
C CYS A 9 -3.67 -8.46 6.13
N THR A 10 -3.11 -9.60 6.48
CA THR A 10 -3.70 -10.92 6.25
C THR A 10 -3.71 -11.71 7.56
N ASP A 11 -4.42 -12.83 7.57
CA ASP A 11 -4.39 -13.74 8.71
C ASP A 11 -2.94 -14.16 8.98
N GLU A 12 -2.49 -14.07 10.25
CA GLU A 12 -1.07 -14.24 10.59
C GLU A 12 -0.49 -15.54 10.00
N ASP A 13 0.39 -15.38 9.00
CA ASP A 13 1.23 -16.46 8.50
C ASP A 13 2.59 -16.36 9.21
N PRO A 14 2.90 -17.26 10.16
CA PRO A 14 4.19 -17.25 10.87
C PRO A 14 5.39 -17.45 9.94
N ALA A 15 5.19 -17.92 8.70
CA ALA A 15 6.24 -18.02 7.69
C ALA A 15 6.45 -16.71 6.89
N ASP A 16 5.60 -15.68 7.03
CA ASP A 16 5.81 -14.39 6.37
C ASP A 16 6.89 -13.58 7.09
N THR A 17 8.11 -13.52 6.56
CA THR A 17 9.14 -12.62 7.12
C THR A 17 9.06 -11.18 6.58
N GLY A 18 8.02 -10.81 5.82
CA GLY A 18 7.97 -9.56 5.08
C GLY A 18 8.81 -9.61 3.79
N SER A 19 9.02 -8.46 3.15
CA SER A 19 9.98 -8.31 2.04
C SER A 19 11.37 -7.87 2.51
N GLY A 20 11.55 -7.65 3.82
CA GLY A 20 12.73 -7.00 4.38
C GLY A 20 12.72 -5.47 4.26
N SER A 21 11.63 -4.88 3.76
CA SER A 21 11.42 -3.43 3.78
C SER A 21 11.03 -2.92 5.18
N ALA A 22 11.22 -1.63 5.44
CA ALA A 22 10.78 -0.99 6.69
C ALA A 22 9.25 -0.95 6.85
N TRP A 23 8.52 -1.17 5.74
CA TRP A 23 7.07 -1.06 5.65
C TRP A 23 6.37 -2.40 5.84
N SER A 24 7.07 -3.51 5.62
CA SER A 24 6.49 -4.85 5.68
C SER A 24 6.99 -5.65 6.88
N GLY A 25 6.11 -6.48 7.43
CA GLY A 25 6.42 -7.45 8.48
C GLY A 25 5.55 -8.69 8.33
N GLN A 26 5.53 -9.53 9.37
CA GLN A 26 4.72 -10.75 9.44
C GLN A 26 3.24 -10.48 9.15
N GLY A 27 2.78 -10.86 7.97
CA GLY A 27 1.38 -10.77 7.53
C GLY A 27 0.86 -9.34 7.36
N ARG A 28 1.74 -8.33 7.35
CA ARG A 28 1.30 -6.93 7.34
C ARG A 28 2.21 -6.01 6.56
N VAL A 29 1.60 -4.96 6.02
CA VAL A 29 2.27 -3.77 5.51
C VAL A 29 1.72 -2.58 6.30
N ARG A 30 2.60 -1.81 6.92
CA ARG A 30 2.29 -0.53 7.55
C ARG A 30 3.02 0.57 6.82
N MET A 31 2.30 1.61 6.42
CA MET A 31 2.89 2.81 5.86
C MET A 31 2.23 4.04 6.46
N PRO A 32 2.97 5.16 6.59
CA PRO A 32 2.38 6.40 7.04
C PRO A 32 1.21 6.83 6.13
N LEU A 33 0.12 7.29 6.74
CA LEU A 33 -1.11 7.60 6.01
C LEU A 33 -0.87 8.68 4.93
N GLU A 34 -0.05 9.68 5.21
CA GLU A 34 0.27 10.75 4.27
C GLU A 34 0.99 10.26 3.00
N HIS A 35 1.78 9.18 3.10
CA HIS A 35 2.41 8.58 1.92
C HIS A 35 1.41 7.78 1.10
N TRP A 36 0.52 7.05 1.76
CA TRP A 36 -0.58 6.37 1.09
C TRP A 36 -1.50 7.37 0.38
N GLN A 37 -1.86 8.47 1.06
CA GLN A 37 -2.67 9.52 0.46
C GLN A 37 -1.98 10.17 -0.74
N ALA A 38 -0.67 10.44 -0.67
CA ALA A 38 0.07 10.99 -1.80
C ALA A 38 0.08 10.04 -3.03
N ILE A 39 0.09 8.73 -2.79
CA ILE A 39 -0.08 7.72 -3.85
C ILE A 39 -1.49 7.81 -4.44
N VAL A 40 -2.52 7.76 -3.58
CA VAL A 40 -3.92 7.86 -4.01
C VAL A 40 -4.17 9.14 -4.80
N ASP A 41 -3.70 10.29 -4.33
CA ASP A 41 -3.84 11.58 -5.01
C ASP A 41 -3.19 11.57 -6.39
N ARG A 42 -2.00 10.96 -6.51
CA ARG A 42 -1.31 10.81 -7.80
C ARG A 42 -2.11 9.93 -8.76
N VAL A 43 -2.68 8.83 -8.26
CA VAL A 43 -3.55 7.96 -9.04
C VAL A 43 -4.79 8.73 -9.49
N THR A 44 -5.51 9.38 -8.57
CA THR A 44 -6.71 10.15 -8.83
C THR A 44 -6.49 11.25 -9.87
N ALA A 45 -5.37 11.97 -9.78
CA ALA A 45 -5.03 13.04 -10.73
C ALA A 45 -4.82 12.53 -12.17
N THR A 46 -4.49 11.25 -12.35
CA THR A 46 -4.23 10.64 -13.65
C THR A 46 -5.41 9.79 -14.15
N GLN A 47 -6.02 9.01 -13.25
CA GLN A 47 -7.12 8.09 -13.47
C GLN A 47 -8.05 8.11 -12.25
N ALA A 48 -9.06 8.98 -12.29
CA ALA A 48 -9.95 9.23 -11.15
C ALA A 48 -10.63 7.96 -10.60
N ASP A 49 -11.12 7.09 -11.49
CA ASP A 49 -11.82 5.85 -11.11
C ASP A 49 -10.91 4.87 -10.35
N ASP A 50 -9.62 4.84 -10.68
CA ASP A 50 -8.65 4.00 -10.00
C ASP A 50 -8.27 4.58 -8.64
N GLY A 51 -8.20 5.90 -8.54
CA GLY A 51 -7.97 6.60 -7.28
C GLY A 51 -9.10 6.35 -6.28
N GLN A 52 -10.35 6.56 -6.72
CA GLN A 52 -11.54 6.24 -5.92
C GLN A 52 -11.59 4.77 -5.52
N TRP A 53 -11.17 3.87 -6.39
CA TRP A 53 -11.08 2.45 -6.06
C TRP A 53 -10.04 2.19 -4.96
N LEU A 54 -8.85 2.78 -5.03
CA LEU A 54 -7.84 2.64 -3.98
C LEU A 54 -8.33 3.18 -2.64
N GLU A 55 -9.03 4.32 -2.61
CA GLU A 55 -9.65 4.86 -1.39
C GLU A 55 -10.63 3.87 -0.76
N GLN A 56 -11.51 3.25 -1.55
CA GLN A 56 -12.47 2.26 -1.06
C GLN A 56 -11.77 1.04 -0.43
N VAL A 57 -10.66 0.61 -1.02
CA VAL A 57 -9.87 -0.53 -0.54
C VAL A 57 -8.93 -0.14 0.60
N SER A 58 -8.78 1.14 0.91
CA SER A 58 -7.96 1.61 2.05
C SER A 58 -8.61 1.30 3.39
N VAL A 59 -9.94 1.17 3.40
CA VAL A 59 -10.74 0.94 4.61
C VAL A 59 -11.70 -0.21 4.34
N LEU A 60 -11.19 -1.44 4.33
CA LEU A 60 -12.04 -2.62 4.24
C LEU A 60 -12.77 -2.85 5.57
N ASP A 61 -12.08 -2.72 6.70
CA ASP A 61 -12.61 -2.78 8.07
C ASP A 61 -13.64 -3.91 8.25
N GLY A 62 -13.22 -5.16 8.06
CA GLY A 62 -14.18 -6.28 8.11
C GLY A 62 -14.53 -6.86 6.76
N ARG A 63 -14.50 -6.04 5.70
CA ARG A 63 -15.07 -6.39 4.39
C ARG A 63 -14.10 -7.20 3.55
N GLN A 64 -14.62 -8.26 2.94
CA GLN A 64 -13.84 -9.12 2.06
C GLN A 64 -13.97 -8.65 0.61
N LEU A 65 -12.83 -8.53 -0.07
CA LEU A 65 -12.79 -8.37 -1.51
C LEU A 65 -13.10 -9.70 -2.20
N ASP A 66 -13.93 -9.66 -3.24
CA ASP A 66 -14.09 -10.81 -4.12
C ASP A 66 -12.82 -11.03 -4.99
N LEU A 67 -12.73 -12.18 -5.64
CA LEU A 67 -11.56 -12.54 -6.44
C LEU A 67 -11.30 -11.55 -7.59
N ALA A 68 -12.34 -11.02 -8.22
CA ALA A 68 -12.20 -10.06 -9.31
C ALA A 68 -11.65 -8.71 -8.81
N ALA A 69 -12.13 -8.25 -7.65
CA ALA A 69 -11.65 -7.07 -6.95
C ALA A 69 -10.19 -7.23 -6.51
N CYS A 70 -9.80 -8.41 -6.01
CA CYS A 70 -8.40 -8.72 -5.68
C CYS A 70 -7.49 -8.66 -6.92
N HIS A 71 -7.91 -9.25 -8.05
CA HIS A 71 -7.14 -9.16 -9.30
C HIS A 71 -7.06 -7.73 -9.85
N ARG A 72 -8.14 -6.96 -9.75
CA ARG A 72 -8.13 -5.54 -10.11
C ARG A 72 -7.12 -4.78 -9.27
N LEU A 73 -7.13 -4.97 -7.95
CA LEU A 73 -6.21 -4.33 -7.02
C LEU A 73 -4.76 -4.69 -7.32
N LEU A 74 -4.44 -5.98 -7.52
CA LEU A 74 -3.09 -6.41 -7.90
C LEU A 74 -2.58 -5.69 -9.15
N ARG A 75 -3.40 -5.65 -10.20
CA ARG A 75 -3.04 -4.96 -11.45
C ARG A 75 -2.76 -3.48 -11.22
N LEU A 76 -3.59 -2.81 -10.41
CA LEU A 76 -3.41 -1.39 -10.10
C LEU A 76 -2.12 -1.14 -9.33
N LEU A 77 -1.85 -1.93 -8.28
CA LEU A 77 -0.63 -1.80 -7.48
C LEU A 77 0.62 -2.00 -8.35
N ASP A 78 0.62 -2.99 -9.25
CA ASP A 78 1.76 -3.25 -10.15
C ASP A 78 1.99 -2.10 -11.15
N VAL A 79 0.93 -1.63 -11.81
CA VAL A 79 1.00 -0.52 -12.78
C VAL A 79 1.49 0.75 -12.11
N TRP A 80 0.93 1.08 -10.95
CA TRP A 80 1.27 2.30 -10.23
C TRP A 80 2.64 2.26 -9.59
N ALA A 81 3.13 1.10 -9.16
CA ALA A 81 4.50 0.96 -8.68
C ALA A 81 5.52 1.35 -9.77
N VAL A 82 5.31 0.91 -11.02
CA VAL A 82 6.17 1.27 -12.16
C VAL A 82 6.06 2.75 -12.51
N HIS A 83 4.84 3.29 -12.56
CA HIS A 83 4.62 4.71 -12.86
C HIS A 83 5.22 5.64 -11.80
N ILE A 84 5.09 5.30 -10.52
CA ILE A 84 5.62 6.10 -9.42
C ILE A 84 7.14 6.02 -9.40
N GLU A 85 7.74 4.83 -9.52
CA GLU A 85 9.20 4.66 -9.52
C GLU A 85 9.90 5.47 -10.61
N SER A 86 9.28 5.54 -11.79
CA SER A 86 9.81 6.27 -12.96
C SER A 86 9.39 7.75 -13.01
N GLY A 87 8.50 8.16 -12.12
CA GLY A 87 7.89 9.48 -12.11
C GLY A 87 8.61 10.50 -11.21
N PRO A 88 8.14 11.76 -11.21
CA PRO A 88 8.59 12.74 -10.23
C PRO A 88 8.15 12.34 -8.81
N PRO A 89 8.91 12.72 -7.77
CA PRO A 89 8.55 12.49 -6.37
C PRO A 89 7.09 12.85 -6.07
N LEU A 90 6.46 12.05 -5.20
CA LEU A 90 5.06 12.28 -4.82
C LEU A 90 4.92 13.40 -3.79
N MET A 91 5.95 13.62 -2.98
CA MET A 91 5.95 14.62 -1.94
C MET A 91 7.30 15.32 -1.91
N ASP A 92 7.28 16.64 -1.80
CA ASP A 92 8.46 17.46 -1.47
C ASP A 92 8.61 17.45 0.06
N LEU A 93 9.02 16.31 0.60
CA LEU A 93 9.24 16.20 2.05
C LEU A 93 10.64 16.71 2.36
N ALA A 94 10.71 17.92 2.89
CA ALA A 94 11.84 18.28 3.74
C ALA A 94 11.93 17.21 4.85
N PRO A 95 13.13 16.67 5.12
CA PRO A 95 13.29 15.63 6.13
C PRO A 95 12.76 16.14 7.48
N THR A 96 11.97 15.30 8.16
CA THR A 96 11.45 15.54 9.50
C THR A 96 12.07 14.54 10.47
N ASP A 97 11.95 14.78 11.78
CA ASP A 97 12.43 13.83 12.80
C ASP A 97 11.74 12.44 12.71
N GLU A 98 10.57 12.35 12.07
CA GLU A 98 9.81 11.11 11.86
C GLU A 98 10.04 10.48 10.46
N ILE A 99 10.60 11.24 9.51
CA ILE A 99 10.94 10.81 8.15
C ILE A 99 12.30 11.43 7.83
N PRO A 100 13.40 10.75 8.21
CA PRO A 100 14.72 11.36 8.25
C PRO A 100 15.30 11.73 6.87
N GLU A 101 14.67 11.29 5.77
CA GLU A 101 15.11 11.59 4.40
C GLU A 101 13.90 11.86 3.48
N PRO A 102 14.02 12.77 2.49
CA PRO A 102 13.05 12.90 1.41
C PRO A 102 12.84 11.52 0.77
N MET A 103 11.60 11.04 0.76
CA MET A 103 11.33 9.68 0.30
C MET A 103 11.49 9.61 -1.23
N PRO A 104 12.47 8.85 -1.76
CA PRO A 104 12.64 8.74 -3.19
C PRO A 104 11.44 8.00 -3.80
N PRO A 105 11.08 8.24 -5.07
CA PRO A 105 9.95 7.56 -5.73
C PRO A 105 10.01 6.02 -5.63
N GLY A 106 11.22 5.45 -5.57
CA GLY A 106 11.45 4.02 -5.38
C GLY A 106 10.88 3.46 -4.07
N GLU A 107 10.78 4.25 -3.00
CA GLU A 107 10.21 3.81 -1.73
C GLU A 107 8.67 3.76 -1.79
N HIS A 108 7.99 4.74 -2.40
CA HIS A 108 6.54 4.63 -2.66
C HIS A 108 6.22 3.45 -3.57
N ALA A 109 7.04 3.21 -4.59
CA ALA A 109 6.91 2.03 -5.43
C ALA A 109 7.11 0.72 -4.65
N ARG A 110 8.06 0.70 -3.70
CA ARG A 110 8.28 -0.45 -2.82
C ARG A 110 7.09 -0.70 -1.89
N MET A 111 6.49 0.34 -1.32
CA MET A 111 5.26 0.22 -0.52
C MET A 111 4.14 -0.46 -1.32
N LEU A 112 3.89 -0.01 -2.55
CA LEU A 112 2.88 -0.62 -3.43
C LEU A 112 3.18 -2.10 -3.74
N ARG A 113 4.45 -2.41 -4.02
CA ARG A 113 4.90 -3.79 -4.26
C ARG A 113 4.74 -4.67 -3.02
N ASP A 114 4.94 -4.13 -1.83
CA ASP A 114 4.76 -4.86 -0.58
C ASP A 114 3.28 -5.21 -0.35
N VAL A 115 2.37 -4.28 -0.63
CA VAL A 115 0.92 -4.56 -0.59
C VAL A 115 0.54 -5.60 -1.65
N ALA A 116 1.07 -5.48 -2.87
CA ALA A 116 0.82 -6.45 -3.93
C ALA A 116 1.37 -7.84 -3.57
N ARG A 117 2.56 -7.91 -2.97
CA ARG A 117 3.17 -9.15 -2.46
C ARG A 117 2.29 -9.78 -1.40
N LEU A 118 1.82 -9.00 -0.42
CA LEU A 118 0.91 -9.45 0.63
C LEU A 118 -0.36 -10.05 0.01
N LEU A 119 -1.04 -9.29 -0.85
CA LEU A 119 -2.27 -9.72 -1.50
C LEU A 119 -2.12 -11.00 -2.35
N ARG A 120 -1.03 -11.12 -3.13
CA ARG A 120 -0.76 -12.36 -3.90
C ARG A 120 -0.66 -13.58 -3.00
N ARG A 121 -0.02 -13.43 -1.84
CA ARG A 121 0.12 -14.52 -0.88
C ARG A 121 -1.18 -14.86 -0.19
N THR A 122 -1.92 -13.84 0.24
CA THR A 122 -3.26 -14.00 0.80
C THR A 122 -4.16 -14.81 -0.13
N LEU A 123 -4.15 -14.49 -1.43
CA LEU A 123 -4.88 -15.26 -2.44
C LEU A 123 -4.38 -16.70 -2.58
N ALA A 124 -3.06 -16.90 -2.62
CA ALA A 124 -2.47 -18.24 -2.76
C ALA A 124 -2.73 -19.15 -1.55
N ALA A 125 -2.87 -18.55 -0.37
CA ALA A 125 -3.17 -19.25 0.89
C ALA A 125 -4.67 -19.32 1.20
N GLU A 126 -5.54 -18.78 0.34
CA GLU A 126 -6.99 -18.66 0.56
C GLU A 126 -7.36 -17.95 1.88
N GLN A 127 -6.51 -17.01 2.30
CA GLN A 127 -6.68 -16.22 3.52
C GLN A 127 -7.46 -14.94 3.26
N ARG A 128 -7.85 -14.26 4.34
CA ARG A 128 -8.48 -12.94 4.25
C ARG A 128 -7.45 -11.83 4.08
N PHE A 129 -7.78 -10.85 3.24
CA PHE A 129 -7.07 -9.58 3.11
C PHE A 129 -7.92 -8.48 3.76
N ASP A 130 -7.30 -7.61 4.55
CA ASP A 130 -7.98 -6.50 5.23
C ASP A 130 -7.11 -5.23 5.25
N SER A 131 -7.74 -4.09 5.51
CA SER A 131 -7.09 -2.78 5.55
C SER A 131 -7.90 -1.79 6.38
N TRP A 132 -7.19 -0.92 7.09
CA TRP A 132 -7.77 0.17 7.89
C TRP A 132 -6.73 1.25 8.19
N VAL A 133 -7.19 2.37 8.74
CA VAL A 133 -6.35 3.45 9.27
C VAL A 133 -6.25 3.30 10.79
N ASP A 134 -5.03 3.32 11.32
CA ASP A 134 -4.69 3.22 12.76
C ASP A 134 -4.02 4.51 13.27
#